data_AF-A0A939FZN5-F1
#
_entry.id   AF-A0A939FZN5-F1
#
_cell.length_a   1.000
_cell.length_b   1.000
_cell.length_c   1.000
_cell.angle_alpha   90.00
_cell.angle_beta   90.00
_cell.angle_gamma   90.00
#
_symmetry.space_group_name_H-M   'P 1'
#
loop_
_entity.id
_entity.type
_entity.pdbx_description
1 polymer ?
#
loop_
_entity_poly.entity_id
_entity_poly.type
_entity_poly.pdbx_seq_one_letter_code
_entity_poly.pdbx_strand_id
1 'polypeptide(L)' 'MIDPSILGALVGLALGVVDFVVIGFVIERMMKEQPTERLGARMALNVARISQLILFPVMGWFVGQTIAS' A
#
# COMPACT_ATOMS: atom_id res chain seq x y z
N MET A 1 -1.20 -28.15 -1.85
CA MET A 1 -1.99 -27.39 -0.85
C MET A 1 -1.32 -26.05 -0.70
N ILE A 2 -2.00 -24.95 -1.02
CA ILE A 2 -1.40 -23.62 -0.89
C ILE A 2 -1.41 -23.25 0.59
N ASP A 3 -0.25 -22.88 1.11
CA ASP A 3 -0.08 -22.50 2.51
C ASP A 3 -0.90 -21.22 2.80
N PRO A 4 -1.80 -21.22 3.80
CA PRO A 4 -2.63 -20.05 4.13
C PRO A 4 -1.82 -18.77 4.38
N SER A 5 -0.60 -18.92 4.89
CA SER A 5 0.36 -17.83 5.12
C SER A 5 0.82 -17.17 3.81
N ILE A 6 1.13 -17.97 2.79
CA ILE A 6 1.49 -17.50 1.45
C ILE A 6 0.30 -16.81 0.78
N LEU A 7 -0.90 -17.36 0.95
CA LEU A 7 -2.13 -16.79 0.38
C LEU A 7 -2.45 -15.44 1.03
N GLY A 8 -2.31 -15.32 2.36
CA GLY A 8 -2.45 -14.07 3.09
C GLY A 8 -1.45 -13.00 2.66
N ALA A 9 -0.18 -13.35 2.47
CA ALA A 9 0.83 -12.41 1.98
C ALA A 9 0.60 -11.96 0.53
N LEU A 10 0.15 -12.85 -0.36
CA LEU A 10 -0.19 -12.49 -1.73
C LEU A 10 -1.38 -11.53 -1.77
N VAL A 11 -2.41 -11.76 -0.94
CA VAL A 11 -3.56 -10.85 -0.82
C VAL A 11 -3.13 -9.50 -0.23
N GLY A 12 -2.31 -9.50 0.82
CA GLY A 12 -1.75 -8.29 1.40
C GLY A 12 -0.91 -7.49 0.41
N LEU A 13 -0.10 -8.16 -0.40
CA LEU A 13 0.69 -7.53 -1.46
C LEU A 13 -0.21 -6.96 -2.57
N ALA A 14 -1.23 -7.69 -3.00
CA ALA A 14 -2.19 -7.21 -4.00
C ALA A 14 -2.90 -5.94 -3.52
N LEU A 15 -3.38 -5.92 -2.27
CA LEU A 15 -3.99 -4.73 -1.67
C LEU A 15 -3.01 -3.56 -1.59
N GLY A 16 -1.76 -3.80 -1.15
CA GLY A 16 -0.74 -2.77 -1.10
C GLY A 16 -0.40 -2.17 -2.47
N VAL A 17 -0.38 -2.98 -3.53
CA VAL A 17 -0.18 -2.51 -4.91
C VAL A 17 -1.37 -1.67 -5.39
N VAL A 18 -2.60 -2.08 -5.09
CA VAL A 18 -3.80 -1.30 -5.44
C VAL A 18 -3.80 0.06 -4.73
N ASP A 19 -3.56 0.07 -3.43
CA ASP A 19 -3.48 1.31 -2.63
C ASP A 19 -2.36 2.22 -3.14
N PHE A 20 -1.21 1.64 -3.47
CA PHE A 20 -0.15 2.36 -4.12
C PHE A 20 -0.70 3.03 -5.38
N VAL A 21 -1.20 2.31 -6.38
CA VAL A 21 -1.67 2.90 -7.65
C VAL A 21 -2.74 3.98 -7.43
N VAL A 22 -3.73 3.73 -6.58
CA VAL A 22 -4.85 4.66 -6.32
C VAL A 22 -4.35 5.97 -5.71
N ILE A 23 -3.51 5.93 -4.67
CA ILE A 23 -3.00 7.16 -4.04
C ILE A 23 -2.11 7.91 -5.03
N GLY A 24 -1.35 7.21 -5.88
CA GLY A 24 -0.56 7.84 -6.94
C GLY A 24 -1.41 8.63 -7.92
N PHE A 25 -2.53 8.04 -8.35
CA PHE A 25 -3.47 8.70 -9.24
C PHE A 25 -4.11 9.93 -8.57
N VAL A 26 -4.47 9.84 -7.29
CA VAL A 26 -5.02 10.97 -6.52
C VAL A 26 -4.00 12.11 -6.40
N ILE A 27 -2.72 11.79 -6.14
CA ILE A 27 -1.64 12.78 -6.10
C ILE A 27 -1.49 13.47 -7.45
N GLU A 28 -1.42 12.69 -8.53
CA GLU A 28 -1.25 13.24 -9.88
C GLU A 28 -2.41 14.17 -10.25
N ARG A 29 -3.65 13.79 -9.88
CA ARG A 29 -4.84 14.62 -10.07
C ARG A 29 -4.80 15.90 -9.23
N MET A 30 -4.44 15.81 -7.95
CA MET A 30 -4.25 17.00 -7.10
C MET A 30 -3.16 17.93 -7.65
N MET A 31 -2.08 17.39 -8.21
CA MET A 31 -1.00 18.20 -8.79
C MET A 31 -1.43 18.96 -10.05
N LYS A 32 -2.35 18.40 -10.85
CA LYS A 32 -2.94 19.10 -12.00
C LYS A 32 -3.84 20.25 -11.57
N GLU A 33 -4.44 20.17 -10.39
CA GLU A 33 -5.38 21.18 -9.88
C GLU A 33 -4.70 22.27 -9.01
N GLN A 34 -3.63 21.96 -8.27
CA GLN A 34 -2.93 22.92 -7.39
C GLN A 34 -1.39 22.71 -7.34
N PRO A 35 -0.62 23.29 -8.28
CA PRO A 35 0.81 23.00 -8.46
C PRO A 35 1.78 23.66 -7.44
N THR A 36 1.37 24.69 -6.69
CA THR A 36 2.33 25.61 -6.02
C THR A 36 2.59 25.40 -4.52
N GLU A 37 1.82 24.60 -3.78
CA GLU A 37 1.91 24.62 -2.29
C GLU A 37 2.45 23.35 -1.59
N ARG A 38 2.74 22.24 -2.28
CA ARG A 38 2.77 20.93 -1.58
C ARG A 38 4.00 20.03 -1.79
N LEU A 39 5.20 20.61 -1.95
CA LEU A 39 6.44 19.82 -2.04
C LEU A 39 6.67 18.91 -0.81
N GLY A 40 6.46 19.42 0.40
CA GLY A 40 6.62 18.63 1.64
C GLY A 40 5.54 17.54 1.81
N ALA A 41 4.28 17.87 1.54
CA ALA A 41 3.17 16.91 1.60
C ALA A 41 3.34 15.78 0.57
N ARG A 42 3.89 16.09 -0.61
CA ARG A 42 4.21 15.08 -1.64
C ARG A 42 5.28 14.10 -1.18
N MET A 43 6.29 14.57 -0.45
CA MET A 43 7.37 13.73 0.06
C MET A 43 6.86 12.79 1.16
N ALA A 44 6.09 13.32 2.13
CA ALA A 44 5.46 12.52 3.18
C ALA A 44 4.52 11.45 2.62
N LEU A 45 3.73 11.79 1.60
CA LEU A 45 2.76 10.87 1.00
C LEU A 45 3.42 9.79 0.14
N ASN A 46 4.52 10.11 -0.55
CA ASN A 46 5.33 9.10 -1.24
C ASN A 46 6.00 8.13 -0.27
N VAL A 47 6.53 8.63 0.86
CA VAL A 47 7.09 7.75 1.91
C VAL A 47 6.00 6.85 2.48
N ALA A 48 4.84 7.41 2.83
CA ALA A 48 3.70 6.62 3.33
C ALA A 48 3.29 5.51 2.35
N ARG A 49 3.17 5.82 1.05
CA ARG A 49 2.86 4.83 -0.01
C ARG A 49 3.90 3.72 -0.10
N ILE A 50 5.19 4.06 -0.08
CA ILE A 50 6.27 3.07 -0.16
C ILE A 50 6.28 2.20 1.10
N SER A 51 6.06 2.80 2.27
CA SER A 51 5.95 2.05 3.53
C SER A 51 4.75 1.10 3.52
N GLN A 52 3.61 1.52 2.97
CA GLN A 52 2.40 0.69 2.83
C GLN A 52 2.61 -0.55 1.95
N LEU A 53 3.41 -0.45 0.89
CA LEU A 53 3.77 -1.59 0.04
C LEU A 53 4.51 -2.71 0.78
N ILE A 54 5.17 -2.39 1.90
CA ILE A 54 5.85 -3.38 2.76
C ILE A 54 4.94 -3.77 3.92
N LEU A 55 4.25 -2.80 4.53
CA LEU A 55 3.37 -3.00 5.68
C LEU A 55 2.20 -3.93 5.36
N PHE A 56 1.53 -3.74 4.22
CA PHE A 56 0.37 -4.56 3.85
C PHE A 56 0.70 -6.04 3.62
N PRO A 57 1.76 -6.43 2.90
CA PRO A 57 2.18 -7.82 2.81
C PRO A 57 2.58 -8.42 4.17
N VAL A 58 3.30 -7.66 5.00
CA VAL A 58 3.71 -8.12 6.34
C VAL A 58 2.47 -8.37 7.21
N MET A 59 1.53 -7.42 7.25
CA MET A 59 0.26 -7.59 7.96
C MET A 59 -0.57 -8.75 7.39
N GLY A 60 -0.63 -8.91 6.07
CA GLY A 60 -1.32 -10.01 5.41
C GLY A 60 -0.72 -11.39 5.75
N TRP A 61 0.61 -11.47 5.89
CA TRP A 61 1.29 -12.67 6.36
C TRP A 61 0.87 -13.03 7.80
N PHE A 62 0.88 -12.05 8.72
CA PHE A 62 0.47 -12.26 10.11
C PHE A 62 -1.00 -12.66 10.24
N VAL A 63 -1.91 -11.96 9.57
CA VAL A 63 -3.34 -12.28 9.57
C VAL A 63 -3.59 -13.66 8.97
N GLY A 64 -2.88 -14.03 7.91
CA GLY A 64 -2.94 -15.38 7.32
C GLY A 64 -2.55 -16.48 8.30
N GLN A 65 -1.54 -16.23 9.15
CA GLN A 65 -1.18 -17.18 10.21
C GLN A 65 -2.22 -17.25 11.33
N THR A 66 -2.76 -16.11 11.77
CA THR A 66 -3.76 -16.07 12.87
C THR A 66 -5.11 -16.68 12.50
N ILE A 67 -5.52 -16.59 11.23
CA ILE A 67 -6.76 -17.23 10.77
C ILE A 67 -6.55 -18.74 10.54
N ALA A 68 -5.32 -19.15 10.22
CA ALA A 68 -4.98 -20.55 9.99
C ALA A 68 -4.66 -21.34 11.27
N SER A 69 -4.51 -20.67 12.41
CA SER A 69 -4.28 -21.25 13.75
C SER A 69 -5.59 -21.51 14.49
#